data_AF-A0A1I5YUE8-F1
#
_entry.id   AF-A0A1I5YUE8-F1
#
_cell.length_a   1.000
_cell.length_b   1.000
_cell.length_c   1.000
_cell.angle_alpha   90.00
_cell.angle_beta   90.00
_cell.angle_gamma   90.00
#
_symmetry.space_group_name_H-M   'P 1'
#
loop_
_entity.id
_entity.type
_entity.pdbx_description
1 polymer ?
#
loop_
_entity_poly.entity_id
_entity_poly.type
_entity_poly.pdbx_seq_one_letter_code
_entity_poly.pdbx_strand_id
1 'polypeptide(L)'
;MKSFLMPLMAAFALTVGTAAAQTTTQTAPAYGAQEGRGYGRSQGTPEEMASRQSQRMAQELSLSADQTTRVQQILLARTQEMQAMRGQGRDATNRDQMRTQMEANRTKYDTQFKEVLTADQYTKYTAMQADRMKRGGGPGRGYGQRDGVDKVKIKGDKVKMKGSKADKEAAKAARKASN
;
A
#
# COMPACT_ATOMS: atom_id res chain seq x y z
N MET A 1 40.19 -7.56 -18.44
CA MET A 1 40.65 -6.24 -18.94
C MET A 1 40.20 -6.08 -20.38
N LYS A 2 39.27 -5.18 -20.65
CA LYS A 2 39.06 -4.57 -21.98
C LYS A 2 38.30 -3.26 -21.75
N SER A 3 39.07 -2.21 -21.52
CA SER A 3 38.67 -0.82 -21.69
C SER A 3 38.59 -0.52 -23.18
N PHE A 4 37.45 -0.03 -23.64
CA PHE A 4 37.33 0.64 -24.94
C PHE A 4 37.06 2.11 -24.72
N LEU A 5 37.94 2.90 -25.33
CA LEU A 5 38.11 4.35 -25.23
C LEU A 5 37.68 4.93 -26.58
N MET A 6 36.64 5.80 -26.56
CA MET A 6 36.35 6.97 -27.43
C MET A 6 36.21 6.74 -28.97
N PRO A 7 35.38 7.53 -29.72
CA PRO A 7 35.38 8.99 -29.69
C PRO A 7 34.05 9.77 -29.87
N LEU A 8 34.18 11.02 -29.44
CA LEU A 8 33.48 12.28 -29.75
C LEU A 8 33.07 12.47 -31.22
N MET A 9 31.80 12.86 -31.47
CA MET A 9 31.28 13.66 -32.61
C MET A 9 29.91 14.23 -32.20
N ALA A 10 29.79 15.53 -31.90
CA ALA A 10 29.51 16.66 -32.80
C ALA A 10 28.02 17.07 -32.79
N ALA A 11 27.78 18.33 -32.45
CA ALA A 11 26.49 18.99 -32.33
C ALA A 11 25.94 19.48 -33.68
N PHE A 12 24.62 19.35 -33.90
CA PHE A 12 23.75 20.16 -34.80
C PHE A 12 22.36 19.48 -34.80
N ALA A 13 21.18 20.09 -34.89
CA ALA A 13 20.73 21.47 -34.98
C ALA A 13 19.24 21.51 -34.57
N LEU A 14 18.81 22.68 -34.08
CA LEU A 14 17.42 23.09 -33.94
C LEU A 14 16.75 23.20 -35.32
N THR A 15 15.58 22.58 -35.50
CA THR A 15 14.64 22.93 -36.57
C THR A 15 13.27 23.23 -35.97
N VAL A 16 12.93 24.51 -35.95
CA VAL A 16 11.58 25.02 -35.73
C VAL A 16 10.80 24.81 -37.03
N GLY A 17 9.74 24.01 -36.97
CA GLY A 17 8.76 23.88 -38.05
C GLY A 17 7.43 24.50 -37.62
N THR A 18 7.06 25.62 -38.23
CA THR A 18 5.71 26.18 -38.17
C THR A 18 4.78 25.38 -39.08
N ALA A 19 3.79 24.69 -38.52
CA ALA A 19 2.68 24.10 -39.27
C ALA A 19 1.35 24.67 -38.74
N ALA A 20 0.59 25.27 -39.65
CA ALA A 20 -0.72 25.83 -39.39
C ALA A 20 -1.83 24.76 -39.44
N ALA A 21 -2.85 25.00 -38.61
CA ALA A 21 -4.25 24.58 -38.74
C ALA A 21 -4.58 23.07 -38.65
N GLN A 22 -5.00 22.64 -37.46
CA GLN A 22 -6.20 21.79 -37.29
C GLN A 22 -6.94 22.18 -35.99
N THR A 23 -7.93 23.07 -36.12
CA THR A 23 -8.99 23.25 -35.14
C THR A 23 -9.94 22.06 -35.26
N THR A 24 -9.68 21.02 -34.47
CA THR A 24 -10.70 20.01 -34.16
C THR A 24 -11.39 20.46 -32.87
N THR A 25 -12.71 20.63 -32.99
CA THR A 25 -13.65 20.81 -31.90
C THR A 25 -13.49 19.67 -30.89
N GLN A 26 -12.77 19.94 -29.81
CA GLN A 26 -12.67 19.03 -28.68
C GLN A 26 -13.93 19.23 -27.83
N THR A 27 -14.92 18.38 -28.07
CA THR A 27 -16.07 18.19 -27.19
C THR A 27 -15.55 17.87 -25.79
N ALA A 28 -15.67 18.85 -24.88
CA ALA A 28 -15.40 18.63 -23.47
C ALA A 28 -16.40 17.58 -22.94
N PRO A 29 -15.94 16.48 -22.31
CA PRO A 29 -16.86 15.67 -21.54
C PRO A 29 -17.30 16.51 -20.35
N ALA A 30 -18.61 16.78 -20.30
CA ALA A 30 -19.28 17.30 -19.12
C ALA A 30 -19.08 16.29 -17.98
N TYR A 31 -18.06 16.50 -17.15
CA TYR A 31 -17.90 15.77 -15.91
C TYR A 31 -19.01 16.20 -14.97
N GLY A 32 -20.06 15.38 -14.93
CA GLY A 32 -21.10 15.46 -13.92
C GLY A 32 -20.46 15.38 -12.53
N ALA A 33 -20.52 16.49 -11.81
CA ALA A 33 -20.28 16.52 -10.39
C ALA A 33 -21.57 16.09 -9.69
N GLN A 34 -21.61 14.86 -9.15
CA GLN A 34 -22.35 14.62 -7.92
C GLN A 34 -21.82 13.40 -7.13
N GLU A 35 -20.96 13.73 -6.18
CA GLU A 35 -21.00 13.27 -4.77
C GLU A 35 -21.13 11.78 -4.46
N GLY A 36 -19.97 11.14 -4.30
CA GLY A 36 -19.78 10.02 -3.38
C GLY A 36 -18.47 10.18 -2.61
N ARG A 37 -18.52 10.64 -1.35
CA ARG A 37 -17.33 10.66 -0.48
C ARG A 37 -17.01 9.24 -0.01
N GLY A 38 -15.81 8.74 -0.33
CA GLY A 38 -15.22 7.61 0.40
C GLY A 38 -14.14 6.81 -0.33
N TYR A 39 -12.88 7.03 0.04
CA TYR A 39 -11.73 6.12 -0.12
C TYR A 39 -11.29 5.70 -1.53
N GLY A 40 -10.19 6.32 -1.97
CA GLY A 40 -9.34 5.74 -2.99
C GLY A 40 -8.44 6.80 -3.61
N ARG A 41 -7.34 7.19 -2.95
CA ARG A 41 -6.22 7.71 -3.75
C ARG A 41 -5.93 6.62 -4.76
N SER A 42 -6.12 6.91 -6.05
CA SER A 42 -5.72 6.00 -7.12
C SER A 42 -4.25 5.65 -6.87
N GLN A 43 -4.01 4.45 -6.36
CA GLN A 43 -2.68 3.88 -6.31
C GLN A 43 -2.34 3.74 -7.80
N GLY A 44 -1.29 4.43 -8.25
CA GLY A 44 -0.92 4.50 -9.67
C GLY A 44 -0.76 3.12 -10.33
N THR A 45 -0.47 3.07 -11.62
CA THR A 45 -0.29 1.79 -12.32
C THR A 45 0.81 0.94 -11.64
N PRO A 46 0.81 -0.40 -11.80
CA PRO A 46 1.87 -1.27 -11.27
C PRO A 46 3.29 -0.76 -11.59
N GLU A 47 3.47 -0.24 -12.79
CA GLU A 47 4.73 0.32 -13.30
C GLU A 47 5.10 1.60 -12.55
N GLU A 48 4.14 2.50 -12.34
CA GLU A 48 4.36 3.74 -11.59
C GLU A 48 4.68 3.46 -10.12
N MET A 49 4.00 2.49 -9.51
CA MET A 49 4.29 2.05 -8.15
C MET A 49 5.69 1.45 -8.04
N ALA A 50 6.05 0.54 -8.95
CA ALA A 50 7.37 -0.08 -8.98
C ALA A 50 8.49 0.93 -9.19
N SER A 51 8.30 1.88 -10.13
CA SER A 51 9.25 2.97 -10.41
C SER A 51 9.46 3.88 -9.19
N ARG A 52 8.37 4.35 -8.56
CA ARG A 52 8.48 5.17 -7.35
C ARG A 52 9.18 4.43 -6.21
N GLN A 53 8.92 3.13 -6.07
CA GLN A 53 9.54 2.34 -5.02
C GLN A 53 11.02 2.05 -5.31
N SER A 54 11.38 1.73 -6.55
CA SER A 54 12.79 1.51 -6.93
C SER A 54 13.60 2.79 -6.77
N GLN A 55 13.06 3.96 -7.13
CA GLN A 55 13.71 5.26 -6.94
C GLN A 55 13.96 5.56 -5.45
N ARG A 56 12.99 5.28 -4.58
CA ARG A 56 13.20 5.42 -3.12
C ARG A 56 14.29 4.47 -2.62
N MET A 57 14.25 3.21 -3.04
CA MET A 57 15.29 2.24 -2.67
C MET A 57 16.66 2.67 -3.21
N ALA A 58 16.72 3.27 -4.40
CA ALA A 58 17.95 3.80 -4.97
C ALA A 58 18.57 4.90 -4.09
N GLN A 59 17.75 5.81 -3.58
CA GLN A 59 18.20 6.86 -2.65
C GLN A 59 18.58 6.30 -1.28
N GLU A 60 17.73 5.43 -0.71
CA GLU A 60 17.90 4.89 0.64
C GLU A 60 19.09 3.92 0.73
N LEU A 61 19.36 3.14 -0.32
CA LEU A 61 20.41 2.11 -0.37
C LEU A 61 21.60 2.52 -1.25
N SER A 62 21.57 3.72 -1.83
CA SER A 62 22.59 4.22 -2.76
C SER A 62 22.86 3.23 -3.91
N LEU A 63 21.77 2.77 -4.56
CA LEU A 63 21.86 1.80 -5.65
C LEU A 63 22.46 2.42 -6.91
N SER A 64 23.21 1.63 -7.68
CA SER A 64 23.61 2.03 -9.03
C SER A 64 22.42 2.10 -10.00
N ALA A 65 22.61 2.69 -11.17
CA ALA A 65 21.57 2.74 -12.21
C ALA A 65 21.14 1.33 -12.66
N ASP A 66 22.11 0.42 -12.82
CA ASP A 66 21.86 -0.97 -13.20
C ASP A 66 21.10 -1.72 -12.10
N GLN A 67 21.51 -1.56 -10.83
CA GLN A 67 20.80 -2.15 -9.69
C GLN A 67 19.37 -1.61 -9.57
N THR A 68 19.18 -0.30 -9.77
CA THR A 68 17.86 0.35 -9.71
C THR A 68 16.93 -0.22 -10.77
N THR A 69 17.43 -0.42 -11.99
CA THR A 69 16.65 -0.99 -13.11
C THR A 69 16.23 -2.43 -12.79
N ARG A 70 17.14 -3.26 -12.29
CA ARG A 70 16.83 -4.64 -11.87
C ARG A 70 15.83 -4.68 -10.71
N VAL A 71 16.03 -3.83 -9.70
CA VAL A 71 15.10 -3.67 -8.57
C VAL A 71 13.71 -3.26 -9.04
N GLN A 72 13.61 -2.35 -10.01
CA GLN A 72 12.32 -1.94 -10.57
C GLN A 72 11.60 -3.12 -11.25
N GLN A 73 12.31 -3.94 -12.03
CA GLN A 73 11.73 -5.12 -12.68
C GLN A 73 11.22 -6.14 -11.65
N ILE A 74 12.02 -6.41 -10.61
CA ILE A 74 11.65 -7.28 -9.48
C ILE A 74 10.38 -6.74 -8.80
N LEU A 75 10.31 -5.44 -8.53
CA LEU A 75 9.16 -4.80 -7.88
C LEU A 75 7.90 -4.79 -8.76
N LEU A 76 8.05 -4.62 -10.07
CA LEU A 76 6.93 -4.68 -11.02
C LEU A 76 6.30 -6.07 -11.01
N ALA A 77 7.13 -7.10 -11.18
CA ALA A 77 6.68 -8.49 -11.16
C ALA A 77 5.98 -8.81 -9.82
N ARG A 78 6.59 -8.40 -8.70
CA ARG A 78 6.00 -8.59 -7.37
C ARG A 78 4.63 -7.91 -7.24
N THR A 79 4.51 -6.69 -7.75
CA THR A 79 3.27 -5.91 -7.66
C THR A 79 2.16 -6.55 -8.48
N GLN A 80 2.46 -7.01 -9.70
CA GLN A 80 1.51 -7.73 -10.55
C GLN A 80 1.07 -9.04 -9.91
N GLU A 81 1.99 -9.83 -9.36
CA GLU A 81 1.68 -11.10 -8.68
C GLU A 81 0.79 -10.87 -7.45
N MET A 82 1.09 -9.84 -6.64
CA MET A 82 0.27 -9.43 -5.49
C MET A 82 -1.12 -8.94 -5.90
N GLN A 83 -1.27 -8.28 -7.04
CA GLN A 83 -2.56 -7.86 -7.56
C GLN A 83 -3.40 -9.06 -8.00
N ALA A 84 -2.79 -10.04 -8.69
CA ALA A 84 -3.45 -11.27 -9.08
C ALA A 84 -3.95 -12.05 -7.85
N MET A 85 -3.09 -12.21 -6.83
CA MET A 85 -3.46 -12.83 -5.55
C MET A 85 -4.63 -12.12 -4.86
N ARG A 86 -4.65 -10.77 -4.82
CA ARG A 86 -5.77 -10.01 -4.26
C ARG A 86 -7.08 -10.20 -5.03
N GLY A 87 -7.02 -10.44 -6.34
CA GLY A 87 -8.18 -10.77 -7.15
C GLY A 87 -8.81 -12.11 -6.77
N GLN A 88 -8.01 -13.06 -6.31
CA GLN A 88 -8.42 -14.42 -5.94
C GLN A 88 -8.93 -14.54 -4.49
N GLY A 89 -8.54 -13.62 -3.60
CA GLY A 89 -8.81 -13.70 -2.16
C GLY A 89 -10.15 -13.13 -1.67
N ARG A 90 -11.20 -13.08 -2.50
CA ARG A 90 -12.51 -12.53 -2.09
C ARG A 90 -13.31 -13.45 -1.18
N ASP A 91 -13.01 -14.76 -1.21
CA ASP A 91 -13.69 -15.76 -0.40
C ASP A 91 -12.92 -16.05 0.90
N ALA A 92 -13.62 -15.96 2.04
CA ALA A 92 -13.04 -16.14 3.37
C ALA A 92 -12.37 -17.52 3.58
N THR A 93 -12.77 -18.52 2.79
CA THR A 93 -12.27 -19.90 2.82
C THR A 93 -10.80 -20.01 2.35
N ASN A 94 -10.30 -19.05 1.57
CA ASN A 94 -8.93 -19.11 0.99
C ASN A 94 -7.88 -18.35 1.80
N ARG A 95 -8.18 -17.99 3.05
CA ARG A 95 -7.29 -17.13 3.85
C ARG A 95 -5.93 -17.76 4.14
N ASP A 96 -5.89 -19.06 4.45
CA ASP A 96 -4.62 -19.74 4.75
C ASP A 96 -3.80 -19.98 3.49
N GLN A 97 -4.45 -20.35 2.38
CA GLN A 97 -3.78 -20.42 1.08
C GLN A 97 -3.17 -19.06 0.68
N MET A 98 -3.91 -17.97 0.91
CA MET A 98 -3.43 -16.62 0.64
C MET A 98 -2.22 -16.26 1.51
N ARG A 99 -2.19 -16.67 2.79
CA ARG A 99 -1.02 -16.48 3.66
C ARG A 99 0.19 -17.23 3.13
N THR A 100 0.04 -18.52 2.80
CA THR A 100 1.13 -19.32 2.24
C THR A 100 1.65 -18.73 0.93
N GLN A 101 0.76 -18.27 0.04
CA GLN A 101 1.17 -17.61 -1.21
C GLN A 101 1.91 -16.29 -0.95
N MET A 102 1.45 -15.48 0.02
CA MET A 102 2.14 -14.25 0.41
C MET A 102 3.52 -14.51 1.00
N GLU A 103 3.68 -15.56 1.82
CA GLU A 103 4.97 -15.97 2.37
C GLU A 103 5.92 -16.46 1.27
N ALA A 104 5.43 -17.32 0.36
CA ALA A 104 6.20 -17.77 -0.79
C ALA A 104 6.63 -16.60 -1.68
N ASN A 105 5.73 -15.67 -1.97
CA ASN A 105 6.03 -14.44 -2.71
C ASN A 105 7.12 -13.62 -2.01
N ARG A 106 7.01 -13.43 -0.69
CA ARG A 106 8.02 -12.72 0.09
C ARG A 106 9.40 -13.37 -0.03
N THR A 107 9.50 -14.67 0.16
CA THR A 107 10.78 -15.42 0.07
C THR A 107 11.38 -15.37 -1.34
N LYS A 108 10.54 -15.54 -2.37
CA LYS A 108 10.94 -15.46 -3.78
C LYS A 108 11.62 -14.12 -4.08
N TYR A 109 10.96 -13.02 -3.75
CA TYR A 109 11.48 -11.69 -4.07
C TYR A 109 12.62 -11.25 -3.16
N ASP A 110 12.67 -11.74 -1.92
CA ASP A 110 13.81 -11.52 -1.04
C ASP A 110 15.11 -12.15 -1.60
N THR A 111 14.99 -13.36 -2.14
CA THR A 111 16.10 -14.03 -2.84
C THR A 111 16.59 -13.21 -4.03
N GLN A 112 15.66 -12.72 -4.87
CA GLN A 112 16.01 -11.87 -6.02
C GLN A 112 16.67 -10.55 -5.60
N PHE A 113 16.22 -9.93 -4.50
CA PHE A 113 16.90 -8.74 -3.98
C PHE A 113 18.32 -9.04 -3.51
N LYS A 114 18.55 -10.20 -2.87
CA LYS A 114 19.88 -10.60 -2.40
C LYS A 114 20.88 -10.82 -3.53
N GLU A 115 20.42 -11.19 -4.73
CA GLU A 115 21.26 -11.35 -5.92
C GLU A 115 21.66 -10.01 -6.57
N VAL A 116 20.82 -8.97 -6.42
CA VAL A 116 21.04 -7.66 -7.05
C VAL A 116 21.74 -6.69 -6.11
N LEU A 117 21.47 -6.77 -4.81
CA LEU A 117 22.01 -5.89 -3.79
C LEU A 117 23.35 -6.41 -3.26
N THR A 118 24.23 -5.50 -2.88
CA THR A 118 25.43 -5.89 -2.11
C THR A 118 25.04 -6.35 -0.69
N ALA A 119 25.95 -7.03 0.01
CA ALA A 119 25.70 -7.48 1.38
C ALA A 119 25.29 -6.34 2.33
N ASP A 120 25.96 -5.18 2.22
CA ASP A 120 25.66 -4.01 3.05
C ASP A 120 24.31 -3.38 2.69
N GLN A 121 23.99 -3.28 1.39
CA GLN A 121 22.70 -2.77 0.92
C GLN A 121 21.55 -3.68 1.34
N TYR A 122 21.72 -5.00 1.23
CA TYR A 122 20.73 -5.98 1.66
C TYR A 122 20.53 -5.93 3.18
N THR A 123 21.61 -5.79 3.96
CA THR A 123 21.51 -5.60 5.41
C THR A 123 20.68 -4.36 5.76
N LYS A 124 20.96 -3.22 5.12
CA LYS A 124 20.15 -1.99 5.31
C LYS A 124 18.70 -2.18 4.88
N TYR A 125 18.45 -2.84 3.75
CA TYR A 125 17.11 -3.16 3.27
C TYR A 125 16.32 -3.98 4.30
N THR A 126 16.89 -5.06 4.84
CA THR A 126 16.20 -5.90 5.85
C THR A 126 15.89 -5.13 7.13
N ALA A 127 16.81 -4.28 7.60
CA ALA A 127 16.57 -3.41 8.75
C ALA A 127 15.41 -2.44 8.53
N MET A 128 15.34 -1.82 7.34
CA MET A 128 14.24 -0.94 6.95
C MET A 128 12.90 -1.69 6.88
N GLN A 129 12.91 -2.92 6.38
CA GLN A 129 11.71 -3.76 6.33
C GLN A 129 11.23 -4.15 7.73
N ALA A 130 12.16 -4.48 8.64
CA ALA A 130 11.84 -4.77 10.04
C ALA A 130 11.26 -3.53 10.76
N ASP A 131 11.84 -2.34 10.54
CA ASP A 131 11.32 -1.08 11.10
C ASP A 131 9.92 -0.76 10.58
N ARG A 132 9.66 -0.93 9.27
CA ARG A 132 8.31 -0.79 8.70
C ARG A 132 7.32 -1.77 9.31
N MET A 133 7.72 -3.01 9.57
CA MET A 133 6.86 -4.00 10.23
C MET A 133 6.54 -3.60 11.68
N LYS A 134 7.51 -3.05 12.42
CA LYS A 134 7.30 -2.52 13.77
C LYS A 134 6.35 -1.33 13.78
N ARG A 135 6.48 -0.42 12.82
CA ARG A 135 5.65 0.80 12.70
C ARG A 135 4.25 0.52 12.14
N GLY A 136 4.12 -0.49 11.28
CA GLY A 136 2.86 -0.88 10.63
C GLY A 136 2.09 -1.99 11.35
N GLY A 137 2.61 -2.52 12.46
CA GLY A 137 2.15 -3.77 13.08
C GLY A 137 1.84 -3.67 14.59
N GLY A 138 1.13 -2.62 15.01
CA GLY A 138 0.44 -2.66 16.31
C GLY A 138 -0.87 -3.46 16.19
N PRO A 139 -1.16 -4.43 17.07
CA PRO A 139 -2.46 -5.10 17.09
C PRO A 139 -3.54 -4.10 17.51
N GLY A 140 -4.33 -3.57 16.56
CA GLY A 140 -5.47 -2.72 16.91
C GLY A 140 -5.90 -1.60 15.96
N ARG A 141 -5.54 -1.61 14.68
CA ARG A 141 -6.23 -0.74 13.69
C ARG A 141 -7.05 -1.55 12.70
N GLY A 142 -7.86 -2.43 13.28
CA GLY A 142 -9.02 -3.00 12.61
C GLY A 142 -10.09 -1.93 12.44
N TYR A 143 -10.62 -1.87 11.23
CA TYR A 143 -11.95 -1.38 10.92
C TYR A 143 -12.95 -1.72 12.03
N GLY A 144 -13.57 -0.70 12.63
CA GLY A 144 -14.56 -0.92 13.70
C GLY A 144 -14.76 0.27 14.63
N GLN A 145 -15.05 1.46 14.10
CA GLN A 145 -15.72 2.50 14.90
C GLN A 145 -17.02 2.87 14.18
N ARG A 146 -17.96 1.94 14.22
CA ARG A 146 -19.37 2.18 13.91
C ARG A 146 -20.23 1.49 14.96
N ASP A 147 -19.89 1.69 16.23
CA ASP A 147 -20.74 1.30 17.35
C ASP A 147 -21.02 2.53 18.19
N GLY A 148 -22.31 2.89 18.20
CA GLY A 148 -22.98 3.65 19.25
C GLY A 148 -22.35 4.99 19.63
N VAL A 149 -22.82 6.08 19.01
CA VAL A 149 -22.75 7.41 19.63
C VAL A 149 -23.72 7.45 20.81
N ASP A 150 -23.48 6.66 21.84
CA ASP A 150 -24.08 6.85 23.16
C ASP A 150 -23.40 8.07 23.78
N LYS A 151 -24.08 9.20 23.60
CA LYS A 151 -23.78 10.50 24.21
C LYS A 151 -23.62 10.33 25.73
N VAL A 152 -22.38 10.27 26.22
CA VAL A 152 -22.11 10.53 27.64
C VAL A 152 -21.98 12.03 27.84
N LYS A 153 -23.10 12.68 28.17
CA LYS A 153 -23.09 14.02 28.75
C LYS A 153 -22.75 13.89 30.24
N ILE A 154 -21.58 14.38 30.62
CA ILE A 154 -21.19 14.54 32.03
C ILE A 154 -21.84 15.83 32.54
N LYS A 155 -22.71 15.71 33.56
CA LYS A 155 -23.17 16.85 34.36
C LYS A 155 -23.23 16.42 35.83
N GLY A 156 -22.26 16.92 36.61
CA GLY A 156 -22.15 16.70 38.06
C GLY A 156 -21.66 15.31 38.45
N ASP A 157 -21.01 15.22 39.62
CA ASP A 157 -20.33 14.06 40.22
C ASP A 157 -21.23 12.84 40.53
N LYS A 158 -22.03 12.38 39.57
CA LYS A 158 -22.82 11.16 39.73
C LYS A 158 -22.83 10.35 38.45
N VAL A 159 -21.96 9.34 38.40
CA VAL A 159 -22.00 8.29 37.39
C VAL A 159 -23.25 7.45 37.62
N LYS A 160 -24.31 7.69 36.85
CA LYS A 160 -25.49 6.80 36.81
C LYS A 160 -25.30 5.81 35.68
N MET A 161 -24.81 4.61 35.99
CA MET A 161 -24.80 3.50 35.04
C MET A 161 -26.24 3.09 34.73
N LYS A 162 -26.69 3.37 33.51
CA LYS A 162 -27.96 2.81 33.01
C LYS A 162 -27.65 1.38 32.59
N GLY A 163 -27.88 0.44 33.51
CA GLY A 163 -27.70 -0.99 33.28
C GLY A 163 -28.28 -1.39 31.94
N SER A 164 -27.48 -2.13 31.17
CA SER A 164 -27.84 -2.73 29.91
C SER A 164 -29.06 -3.64 30.11
N LYS A 165 -29.78 -3.95 29.03
CA LYS A 165 -30.98 -4.81 29.09
C LYS A 165 -30.68 -6.17 29.75
N ALA A 166 -29.44 -6.66 29.62
CA ALA A 166 -28.93 -7.85 30.28
C ALA A 166 -28.85 -7.71 31.81
N ASP A 167 -28.43 -6.55 32.32
CA ASP A 167 -28.28 -6.32 33.77
C ASP A 167 -29.65 -6.28 34.47
N LYS A 168 -30.70 -5.82 33.77
CA LYS A 168 -32.08 -5.84 34.28
C LYS A 168 -32.70 -7.23 34.28
N GLU A 169 -32.35 -8.09 33.32
CA GLU A 169 -32.80 -9.48 33.32
C GLU A 169 -32.10 -10.33 34.38
N ALA A 170 -30.79 -10.14 34.59
CA ALA A 170 -30.05 -10.81 35.66
C ALA A 170 -30.61 -10.47 37.06
N ALA A 171 -30.95 -9.20 37.29
CA ALA A 171 -31.57 -8.76 38.55
C ALA A 171 -33.00 -9.30 38.76
N LYS A 172 -33.77 -9.50 37.68
CA LYS A 172 -35.12 -10.07 37.75
C LYS A 172 -35.09 -11.59 37.97
N ALA A 173 -34.12 -12.28 37.38
CA ALA A 173 -33.89 -13.71 37.61
C ALA A 173 -33.45 -14.00 39.05
N ALA A 174 -32.54 -13.19 39.60
CA ALA A 174 -32.07 -13.35 40.99
C ALA A 174 -33.19 -13.13 42.03
N ARG A 175 -34.14 -12.22 41.77
CA ARG A 175 -35.29 -11.98 42.66
C ARG A 175 -36.33 -13.10 42.65
N LYS A 176 -36.43 -13.89 41.57
CA LYS A 176 -37.37 -15.01 41.46
C LYS A 176 -36.85 -16.30 42.12
N ALA A 177 -35.55 -16.39 42.37
CA ALA A 177 -34.92 -17.54 43.02
C ALA A 177 -34.88 -17.44 44.56
N SER A 178 -35.28 -16.30 45.13
CA SER A 178 -35.20 -16.02 46.57
C SER A 178 -36.60 -15.91 47.23
N ASN A 179 -37.66 -16.36 46.56
CA ASN A 179 -39.01 -16.38 47.11
C ASN A 179 -39.70 -17.70 46.78
#